data_AF-A0A915B2I6-F1
#
_entry.id   AF-A0A915B2I6-F1
#
_cell.length_a   1.000
_cell.length_b   1.000
_cell.length_c   1.000
_cell.angle_alpha   90.00
_cell.angle_beta   90.00
_cell.angle_gamma   90.00
#
_symmetry.space_group_name_H-M   'P 1'
#
loop_
_entity.id
_entity.type
_entity.pdbx_description
1 polymer ?
#
loop_
_entity_poly.entity_id
_entity_poly.type
_entity_poly.pdbx_seq_one_letter_code
_entity_poly.pdbx_strand_id
1 'polypeptide(L)'
;MIKWNCKYLYMQALRRLMLRTLIVFVISLRLGSTCNSAEYFPNATAFNLHHYSCMHELGNGTLMIASMAISSTAERHYPIDVNRIVSLIMTMNNTGAEVRQLLLDIEVFAWERLDNGQCGWEKLPTFGFTDDLDGCEMIECPLEEGFRKDFPMNVDIRDGASFLDSGKLYQLKMVIKNGDRPKSVRLADYVPPLLGCAVIQAALL
;
A
#
# COMPACT_ATOMS: atom_id res chain seq x y z
N MET A 1 73.78 7.24 -29.04
CA MET A 1 72.68 6.64 -29.83
C MET A 1 71.69 6.03 -28.86
N ILE A 2 70.62 6.77 -28.50
CA ILE A 2 69.70 6.40 -27.41
C ILE A 2 68.44 5.79 -28.03
N LYS A 3 68.32 4.46 -28.00
CA LYS A 3 67.09 3.75 -28.39
C LYS A 3 66.06 3.88 -27.27
N TRP A 4 65.13 4.82 -27.42
CA TRP A 4 63.99 4.94 -26.53
C TRP A 4 63.03 3.75 -26.71
N ASN A 5 62.77 3.04 -25.61
CA ASN A 5 61.89 1.87 -25.53
C ASN A 5 60.41 2.28 -25.65
N CYS A 6 59.95 2.46 -26.90
CA CYS A 6 58.59 2.83 -27.25
C CYS A 6 57.52 1.87 -26.68
N LYS A 7 57.86 0.60 -26.43
CA LYS A 7 56.95 -0.41 -25.85
C LYS A 7 56.48 -0.09 -24.43
N TYR A 8 57.29 0.60 -23.63
CA TYR A 8 56.98 0.86 -22.22
C TYR A 8 55.94 1.98 -22.05
N LEU A 9 56.02 3.01 -22.89
CA LEU A 9 55.07 4.12 -22.93
C LEU A 9 53.68 3.67 -23.42
N TYR A 10 53.63 2.77 -24.41
CA TYR A 10 52.37 2.24 -24.94
C TYR A 10 51.59 1.42 -23.90
N MET A 11 52.27 0.53 -23.15
CA MET A 11 51.63 -0.26 -22.09
C MET A 11 51.12 0.59 -20.92
N GLN A 12 51.82 1.66 -20.54
CA GLN A 12 51.36 2.55 -19.47
C GLN A 12 50.13 3.37 -19.89
N ALA A 13 50.06 3.81 -21.16
CA ALA A 13 48.90 4.50 -21.70
C ALA A 13 47.66 3.59 -21.77
N LEU A 14 47.82 2.34 -22.23
CA LEU A 14 46.73 1.35 -22.27
C LEU A 14 46.22 0.98 -20.86
N ARG A 15 47.10 0.84 -19.87
CA ARG A 15 46.70 0.59 -18.48
C ARG A 15 45.88 1.74 -17.90
N ARG A 16 46.26 3.00 -18.17
CA ARG A 16 45.52 4.19 -17.71
C ARG A 16 44.18 4.36 -18.44
N LEU A 17 44.11 4.01 -19.72
CA LEU A 17 42.87 4.04 -20.50
C LEU A 17 41.90 2.96 -20.02
N MET A 18 42.36 1.72 -19.81
CA MET A 18 41.54 0.63 -19.30
C MET A 18 41.06 0.85 -17.86
N LEU A 19 41.88 1.45 -16.99
CA LEU A 19 41.47 1.77 -15.62
C LEU A 19 40.38 2.86 -15.59
N ARG A 20 40.45 3.85 -16.49
CA ARG A 20 39.43 4.91 -16.60
C ARG A 20 38.10 4.39 -17.15
N THR A 21 38.12 3.51 -18.16
CA THR A 21 36.88 2.89 -18.66
C THR A 21 36.26 1.92 -17.65
N LEU A 22 37.06 1.18 -16.87
CA LEU A 22 36.53 0.31 -15.81
C LEU A 22 35.83 1.10 -14.69
N ILE A 23 36.38 2.25 -14.27
CA ILE A 23 35.78 3.12 -13.25
C ILE A 23 34.44 3.72 -13.73
N VAL A 24 34.36 4.15 -14.99
CA VAL A 24 33.12 4.68 -15.58
C VAL A 24 32.04 3.59 -15.69
N PHE A 25 32.43 2.35 -16.00
CA PHE A 25 31.49 1.23 -16.08
C PHE A 25 30.92 0.82 -14.71
N VAL A 26 31.75 0.82 -13.66
CA VAL A 26 31.32 0.49 -12.28
C VAL A 26 30.41 1.57 -11.68
N ILE A 27 30.59 2.84 -12.04
CA ILE A 27 29.69 3.94 -11.60
C ILE A 27 28.35 3.90 -12.35
N SER A 28 28.34 3.45 -13.61
CA SER A 28 27.12 3.34 -14.43
C SER A 28 26.21 2.18 -14.02
N LEU A 29 26.74 1.17 -13.31
CA LEU A 29 26.00 -0.03 -12.87
C LEU A 29 25.15 0.16 -11.60
N ARG A 30 25.11 1.36 -11.02
CA ARG A 30 24.33 1.65 -9.79
C ARG A 30 22.95 2.30 -10.04
N LEU A 31 22.53 2.49 -11.30
CA LEU A 31 21.28 3.21 -11.63
C LEU A 31 20.05 2.33 -11.89
N GLY A 32 20.17 1.02 -11.71
CA GLY A 32 19.01 0.13 -11.64
C GLY A 32 18.36 0.17 -10.25
N SER A 33 17.81 1.32 -9.83
CA SER A 33 16.99 1.37 -8.63
C SER A 33 15.67 0.64 -8.91
N THR A 34 15.58 -0.61 -8.45
CA THR A 34 14.32 -1.36 -8.42
C THR A 34 13.50 -0.85 -7.25
N CYS A 35 12.37 -0.19 -7.50
CA CYS A 35 11.46 0.28 -6.45
C CYS A 35 10.88 -0.86 -5.61
N ASN A 36 10.89 -2.08 -6.16
CA ASN A 36 10.46 -3.33 -5.53
C ASN A 36 11.58 -3.94 -4.67
N SER A 37 12.17 -3.15 -3.78
CA SER A 37 13.13 -3.66 -2.79
C SER A 37 12.86 -3.06 -1.42
N ALA A 38 13.18 -3.84 -0.38
CA ALA A 38 12.98 -3.46 1.01
C ALA A 38 13.62 -2.11 1.39
N GLU A 39 14.68 -1.70 0.69
CA GLU A 39 15.39 -0.44 0.93
C GLU A 39 14.64 0.79 0.42
N TYR A 40 13.75 0.62 -0.55
CA TYR A 40 13.00 1.71 -1.20
C TYR A 40 11.53 1.79 -0.77
N PHE A 41 11.06 0.83 0.02
CA PHE A 41 9.70 0.84 0.55
C PHE A 41 9.55 1.94 1.63
N PRO A 42 8.60 2.87 1.48
CA PRO A 42 8.37 3.92 2.46
C PRO A 42 7.88 3.37 3.79
N ASN A 43 7.96 4.18 4.85
CA ASN A 43 7.34 3.93 6.16
C ASN A 43 7.70 2.58 6.81
N ALA A 44 8.90 2.05 6.52
CA ALA A 44 9.36 0.73 6.99
C ALA A 44 8.41 -0.43 6.60
N THR A 45 7.65 -0.26 5.51
CA THR A 45 6.72 -1.26 4.99
C THR A 45 7.40 -2.49 4.39
N ALA A 46 8.72 -2.53 4.34
CA ALA A 46 9.43 -3.79 4.12
C ALA A 46 9.24 -4.81 5.27
N PHE A 47 8.95 -4.32 6.47
CA PHE A 47 8.97 -5.15 7.68
C PHE A 47 7.65 -5.14 8.47
N ASN A 48 6.83 -4.10 8.30
CA ASN A 48 5.59 -3.96 9.06
C ASN A 48 4.47 -3.38 8.19
N LEU A 49 3.22 -3.74 8.51
CA LEU A 49 2.05 -3.03 8.01
C LEU A 49 2.09 -1.59 8.52
N HIS A 50 1.86 -0.63 7.63
CA HIS A 50 1.75 0.78 7.98
C HIS A 50 0.32 1.26 7.75
N HIS A 51 -0.22 2.01 8.71
CA HIS A 51 -1.58 2.53 8.64
C HIS A 51 -1.57 4.02 9.00
N TYR A 52 -2.40 4.80 8.30
CA TYR A 52 -2.71 6.18 8.67
C TYR A 52 -4.14 6.56 8.26
N SER A 53 -4.68 7.57 8.91
CA SER A 53 -6.00 8.10 8.55
C SER A 53 -5.90 9.15 7.44
N CYS A 54 -6.77 9.04 6.44
CA CYS A 54 -6.99 10.04 5.38
C CYS A 54 -8.24 10.89 5.65
N MET A 55 -8.73 10.93 6.90
CA MET A 55 -9.96 11.66 7.27
C MET A 55 -9.89 13.17 6.98
N HIS A 56 -8.69 13.76 6.93
CA HIS A 56 -8.48 15.15 6.54
C HIS A 56 -8.95 15.46 5.11
N GLU A 57 -9.09 14.45 4.25
CA GLU A 57 -9.59 14.59 2.88
C GLU A 57 -11.13 14.64 2.82
N LEU A 58 -11.83 14.16 3.86
CA LEU A 58 -13.29 14.00 3.86
C LEU A 58 -14.06 15.24 4.36
N GLY A 59 -13.39 16.19 5.00
CA GLY A 59 -14.00 17.42 5.54
C GLY A 59 -14.88 17.22 6.80
N ASN A 60 -15.69 16.16 6.88
CA ASN A 60 -16.64 15.93 7.98
C ASN A 60 -16.86 14.43 8.35
N GLY A 61 -15.80 13.61 8.35
CA GLY A 61 -15.89 12.21 8.78
C GLY A 61 -16.18 12.07 10.28
N THR A 62 -17.03 11.09 10.65
CA THR A 62 -17.38 10.77 12.04
C THR A 62 -16.70 9.50 12.55
N LEU A 63 -16.15 8.67 11.66
CA LEU A 63 -15.47 7.42 11.98
C LEU A 63 -13.97 7.55 11.76
N MET A 64 -13.20 7.40 12.83
CA MET A 64 -11.76 7.40 12.80
C MET A 64 -11.22 6.01 13.12
N ILE A 65 -10.40 5.45 12.23
CA ILE A 65 -9.55 4.31 12.56
C ILE A 65 -8.21 4.90 13.05
N ALA A 66 -7.91 4.70 14.33
CA ALA A 66 -6.74 5.27 15.00
C ALA A 66 -5.50 4.39 14.82
N SER A 67 -5.67 3.07 14.79
CA SER A 67 -4.58 2.13 14.54
C SER A 67 -5.10 0.86 13.89
N MET A 68 -4.22 0.19 13.17
CA MET A 68 -4.46 -1.12 12.58
C MET A 68 -3.18 -1.94 12.61
N ALA A 69 -3.28 -3.20 12.98
CA ALA A 69 -2.16 -4.14 13.04
C ALA A 69 -2.61 -5.54 12.64
N ILE A 70 -1.68 -6.37 12.21
CA ILE A 70 -1.94 -7.80 11.99
C ILE A 70 -2.13 -8.48 13.34
N SER A 71 -3.17 -9.31 13.46
CA SER A 71 -3.46 -10.04 14.70
C SER A 71 -2.28 -10.93 15.12
N SER A 72 -1.88 -10.83 16.39
CA SER A 72 -0.75 -11.58 16.96
C SER A 72 -0.99 -13.09 17.04
N THR A 73 -2.26 -13.53 17.03
CA THR A 73 -2.64 -14.96 16.99
C THR A 73 -2.28 -15.63 15.67
N ALA A 74 -1.95 -14.85 14.64
CA ALA A 74 -1.50 -15.33 13.35
C ALA A 74 0.05 -15.33 13.36
N GLU A 75 0.68 -16.42 13.83
CA GLU A 75 2.09 -16.46 14.24
C GLU A 75 3.20 -16.09 13.21
N ARG A 76 2.92 -15.87 11.90
CA ARG A 76 3.90 -15.36 10.91
C ARG A 76 3.21 -14.77 9.67
N HIS A 77 2.94 -13.46 9.59
CA HIS A 77 2.10 -12.95 8.47
C HIS A 77 2.53 -11.60 7.91
N TYR A 78 3.83 -11.28 7.97
CA TYR A 78 4.38 -10.19 7.17
C TYR A 78 5.63 -10.65 6.39
N PRO A 79 5.74 -10.37 5.08
CA PRO A 79 4.73 -9.78 4.20
C PRO A 79 3.42 -10.59 4.13
N ILE A 80 2.33 -9.96 3.67
CA ILE A 80 0.99 -10.56 3.63
C ILE A 80 0.91 -11.60 2.52
N ASP A 81 0.55 -12.83 2.83
CA ASP A 81 0.27 -13.89 1.84
C ASP A 81 -1.14 -13.69 1.23
N VAL A 82 -1.20 -13.38 -0.07
CA VAL A 82 -2.46 -13.11 -0.78
C VAL A 82 -3.39 -14.32 -0.90
N ASN A 83 -2.90 -15.53 -0.62
CA ASN A 83 -3.68 -16.76 -0.69
C ASN A 83 -4.41 -17.07 0.63
N ARG A 84 -4.33 -16.19 1.63
CA ARG A 84 -4.90 -16.41 2.96
C ARG A 84 -5.76 -15.24 3.40
N ILE A 85 -6.69 -15.53 4.30
CA ILE A 85 -7.45 -14.51 5.01
C ILE A 85 -6.50 -13.80 5.98
N VAL A 86 -6.51 -12.47 5.95
CA VAL A 86 -5.69 -11.62 6.81
C VAL A 86 -6.56 -11.14 7.96
N SER A 87 -6.22 -11.55 9.18
CA SER A 87 -6.88 -11.04 10.38
C SER A 87 -6.14 -9.81 10.90
N LEU A 88 -6.84 -8.69 10.90
CA LEU A 88 -6.40 -7.40 11.40
C LEU A 88 -7.11 -7.09 12.72
N ILE A 89 -6.44 -6.33 13.56
CA ILE A 89 -6.97 -5.76 14.79
C ILE A 89 -6.86 -4.24 14.66
N MET A 90 -7.96 -3.53 14.92
CA MET A 90 -8.01 -2.08 14.81
C MET A 90 -8.50 -1.42 16.10
N THR A 91 -8.07 -0.17 16.29
CA THR A 91 -8.68 0.74 17.25
C THR A 91 -9.44 1.80 16.47
N MET A 92 -10.70 2.02 16.81
CA MET A 92 -11.57 2.97 16.10
C MET A 92 -12.43 3.79 17.06
N ASN A 93 -12.89 4.92 16.58
CA ASN A 93 -13.80 5.82 17.29
C ASN A 93 -14.90 6.28 16.33
N ASN A 94 -16.14 5.90 16.59
CA ASN A 94 -17.31 6.43 15.90
C ASN A 94 -17.92 7.54 16.74
N THR A 95 -17.87 8.78 16.26
CA THR A 95 -18.48 9.95 16.92
C THR A 95 -19.85 10.30 16.33
N GLY A 96 -20.30 9.53 15.34
CA GLY A 96 -21.60 9.67 14.71
C GLY A 96 -22.62 8.70 15.30
N ALA A 97 -23.77 8.60 14.62
CA ALA A 97 -24.80 7.63 14.98
C ALA A 97 -24.33 6.18 14.75
N GLU A 98 -25.08 5.23 15.34
CA GLU A 98 -24.99 3.81 15.01
C GLU A 98 -25.14 3.59 13.50
N VAL A 99 -24.28 2.75 12.92
CA VAL A 99 -24.33 2.39 11.51
C VAL A 99 -24.56 0.88 11.37
N ARG A 100 -25.62 0.47 10.69
CA ARG A 100 -26.01 -0.96 10.56
C ARG A 100 -25.50 -1.59 9.28
N GLN A 101 -25.36 -0.79 8.24
CA GLN A 101 -24.81 -1.19 6.96
C GLN A 101 -23.61 -0.30 6.64
N LEU A 102 -22.44 -0.90 6.46
CA LEU A 102 -21.21 -0.20 6.08
C LEU A 102 -20.89 -0.50 4.62
N LEU A 103 -20.52 0.54 3.87
CA LEU A 103 -20.03 0.40 2.51
C LEU A 103 -18.57 0.84 2.46
N LEU A 104 -17.76 0.14 1.69
CA LEU A 104 -16.34 0.41 1.50
C LEU A 104 -16.04 0.64 0.03
N ASP A 105 -15.41 1.78 -0.28
CA ASP A 105 -14.71 1.95 -1.56
C ASP A 105 -13.22 1.74 -1.32
N ILE A 106 -12.60 0.83 -2.07
CA ILE A 106 -11.18 0.53 -1.95
C ILE A 106 -10.45 0.98 -3.21
N GLU A 107 -9.60 1.99 -3.06
CA GLU A 107 -8.64 2.37 -4.09
C GLU A 107 -7.32 1.62 -3.86
N VAL A 108 -6.81 0.97 -4.90
CA VAL A 108 -5.57 0.19 -4.86
C VAL A 108 -4.45 0.95 -5.56
N PHE A 109 -3.29 1.05 -4.93
CA PHE A 109 -2.08 1.63 -5.51
C PHE A 109 -0.91 0.65 -5.37
N ALA A 110 -0.05 0.58 -6.37
CA ALA A 110 1.21 -0.15 -6.33
C ALA A 110 2.38 0.82 -6.19
N TRP A 111 3.41 0.42 -5.45
CA TRP A 111 4.66 1.18 -5.36
C TRP A 111 5.55 0.83 -6.55
N GLU A 112 5.63 1.74 -7.51
CA GLU A 112 6.30 1.50 -8.80
C GLU A 112 7.23 2.66 -9.16
N ARG A 113 8.02 2.45 -10.22
CA ARG A 113 8.83 3.50 -10.81
C ARG A 113 7.94 4.37 -11.71
N LEU A 114 7.77 5.64 -11.33
CA LEU A 114 7.01 6.62 -12.10
C LEU A 114 7.80 7.13 -13.31
N ASP A 115 7.11 7.80 -14.25
CA ASP A 115 7.69 8.39 -15.47
C ASP A 115 8.84 9.38 -15.20
N ASN A 116 8.82 10.05 -14.04
CA ASN A 116 9.89 10.95 -13.61
C ASN A 116 11.14 10.19 -13.11
N GLY A 117 11.13 8.86 -13.14
CA GLY A 117 12.21 7.98 -12.72
C GLY A 117 12.30 7.74 -11.20
N GLN A 118 11.42 8.34 -10.40
CA GLN A 118 11.35 8.16 -8.95
C GLN A 118 10.35 7.06 -8.58
N CYS A 119 10.50 6.48 -7.40
CA CYS A 119 9.52 5.55 -6.87
C CYS A 119 8.33 6.31 -6.28
N GLY A 120 7.12 5.84 -6.55
CA GLY A 120 5.90 6.46 -6.06
C GLY A 120 4.69 5.54 -6.18
N TRP A 121 3.56 6.01 -5.67
CA TRP A 121 2.29 5.30 -5.73
C TRP A 121 1.64 5.49 -7.10
N GLU A 122 1.41 4.40 -7.81
CA GLU A 122 0.64 4.34 -9.04
C GLU A 122 -0.72 3.71 -8.78
N LYS A 123 -1.81 4.39 -9.15
CA LYS A 123 -3.17 3.88 -8.95
C LYS A 123 -3.45 2.74 -9.92
N LEU A 124 -3.88 1.59 -9.39
CA LEU A 124 -4.35 0.47 -10.20
C LEU A 124 -5.84 0.64 -10.52
N PRO A 125 -6.25 0.48 -11.79
CA PRO A 125 -7.65 0.59 -12.16
C PRO A 125 -8.41 -0.64 -11.66
N THR A 126 -9.36 -0.43 -10.74
CA THR A 126 -10.24 -1.48 -10.24
C THR A 126 -11.54 -1.60 -11.04
N PHE A 127 -11.78 -0.68 -11.99
CA PHE A 127 -12.98 -0.65 -12.85
C PHE A 127 -14.32 -0.74 -12.09
N GLY A 128 -14.34 -0.26 -10.84
CA GLY A 128 -15.52 -0.26 -9.97
C GLY A 128 -15.79 -1.57 -9.23
N PHE A 129 -14.94 -2.60 -9.39
CA PHE A 129 -15.09 -3.87 -8.65
C PHE A 129 -14.86 -3.74 -7.14
N THR A 130 -14.28 -2.63 -6.70
CA THR A 130 -13.94 -2.35 -5.32
C THR A 130 -14.77 -1.21 -4.72
N ASP A 131 -15.85 -0.81 -5.41
CA ASP A 131 -16.76 0.25 -4.98
C ASP A 131 -17.98 -0.37 -4.27
N ASP A 132 -18.48 0.30 -3.24
CA ASP A 132 -19.67 -0.11 -2.47
C ASP A 132 -19.62 -1.55 -1.94
N LEU A 133 -18.43 -2.06 -1.59
CA LEU A 133 -18.27 -3.36 -0.95
C LEU A 133 -18.97 -3.39 0.41
N ASP A 134 -19.58 -4.52 0.77
CA ASP A 134 -20.22 -4.66 2.09
C ASP A 134 -19.14 -4.78 3.19
N GLY A 135 -18.93 -3.68 3.91
CA GLY A 135 -17.97 -3.63 5.01
C GLY A 135 -18.35 -4.53 6.18
N CYS A 136 -19.64 -4.85 6.34
CA CYS A 136 -20.12 -5.75 7.39
C CYS A 136 -19.79 -7.22 7.13
N GLU A 137 -19.28 -7.57 5.94
CA GLU A 137 -18.67 -8.88 5.70
C GLU A 137 -17.27 -9.00 6.33
N MET A 138 -16.57 -7.87 6.49
CA MET A 138 -15.20 -7.82 7.02
C MET A 138 -15.14 -7.53 8.53
N ILE A 139 -16.15 -6.82 9.06
CA ILE A 139 -16.25 -6.42 10.46
C ILE A 139 -17.65 -6.66 11.04
N GLU A 140 -17.75 -6.69 12.38
CA GLU A 140 -19.03 -6.85 13.05
C GLU A 140 -19.89 -5.58 12.97
N CYS A 141 -21.12 -5.73 12.48
CA CYS A 141 -22.16 -4.69 12.46
C CYS A 141 -23.31 -5.08 13.40
N PRO A 142 -24.00 -4.12 14.04
CA PRO A 142 -23.89 -2.68 13.84
C PRO A 142 -22.64 -2.06 14.46
N LEU A 143 -22.12 -1.02 13.80
CA LEU A 143 -21.06 -0.18 14.32
C LEU A 143 -21.67 0.86 15.28
N GLU A 144 -21.53 0.58 16.57
CA GLU A 144 -22.02 1.45 17.65
C GLU A 144 -21.25 2.78 17.73
N GLU A 145 -21.85 3.77 18.39
CA GLU A 145 -21.17 5.00 18.77
C GLU A 145 -20.10 4.71 19.85
N GLY A 146 -18.99 5.42 19.77
CA GLY A 146 -17.93 5.45 20.77
C GLY A 146 -16.63 4.79 20.33
N PHE A 147 -15.76 4.61 21.33
CA PHE A 147 -14.39 4.16 21.13
C PHE A 147 -14.27 2.65 21.38
N ARG A 148 -13.64 1.94 20.44
CA ARG A 148 -13.45 0.49 20.46
C ARG A 148 -11.96 0.18 20.24
N LYS A 149 -11.38 -0.61 21.15
CA LYS A 149 -10.04 -1.18 20.99
C LYS A 149 -10.14 -2.63 20.57
N ASP A 150 -9.07 -3.10 19.96
CA ASP A 150 -8.87 -4.50 19.59
C ASP A 150 -10.02 -5.09 18.76
N PHE A 151 -10.62 -4.26 17.91
CA PHE A 151 -11.76 -4.64 17.09
C PHE A 151 -11.28 -5.46 15.88
N PRO A 152 -11.78 -6.69 15.69
CA PRO A 152 -11.29 -7.58 14.65
C PRO A 152 -11.84 -7.20 13.27
N MET A 153 -11.00 -7.36 12.25
CA MET A 153 -11.38 -7.30 10.84
C MET A 153 -10.72 -8.46 10.10
N ASN A 154 -11.50 -9.19 9.31
CA ASN A 154 -10.97 -10.25 8.46
C ASN A 154 -11.06 -9.81 7.01
N VAL A 155 -9.93 -9.80 6.32
CA VAL A 155 -9.84 -9.40 4.92
C VAL A 155 -9.51 -10.63 4.09
N ASP A 156 -10.42 -11.00 3.20
CA ASP A 156 -10.17 -12.02 2.19
C ASP A 156 -9.75 -11.36 0.88
N ILE A 157 -8.48 -11.50 0.54
CA ILE A 157 -7.88 -10.89 -0.66
C ILE A 157 -7.70 -11.88 -1.80
N ARG A 158 -8.18 -13.12 -1.65
CA ARG A 158 -7.98 -14.20 -2.64
C ARG A 158 -8.63 -13.89 -3.98
N ASP A 159 -9.82 -13.30 -3.97
CA ASP A 159 -10.53 -12.92 -5.19
C ASP A 159 -9.81 -11.79 -5.95
N GLY A 160 -9.09 -10.92 -5.23
CA GLY A 160 -8.28 -9.85 -5.79
C GLY A 160 -6.85 -10.27 -6.15
N ALA A 161 -6.39 -11.46 -5.75
CA ALA A 161 -4.99 -11.88 -5.87
C ALA A 161 -4.49 -11.91 -7.32
N SER A 162 -5.38 -12.11 -8.31
CA SER A 162 -5.02 -12.07 -9.73
C SER A 162 -4.54 -10.70 -10.22
N PHE A 163 -4.85 -9.62 -9.49
CA PHE A 163 -4.42 -8.25 -9.79
C PHE A 163 -3.20 -7.82 -8.96
N LEU A 164 -2.72 -8.67 -8.06
CA LEU A 164 -1.66 -8.37 -7.10
C LEU A 164 -0.44 -9.26 -7.36
N ASP A 165 0.70 -8.63 -7.60
CA ASP A 165 1.98 -9.29 -7.79
C ASP A 165 2.65 -9.54 -6.43
N SER A 166 3.10 -10.77 -6.21
CA SER A 166 3.97 -11.12 -5.09
C SER A 166 5.26 -10.29 -5.10
N GLY A 167 5.76 -9.93 -3.91
CA GLY A 167 7.01 -9.20 -3.73
C GLY A 167 6.91 -7.69 -3.96
N LYS A 168 5.71 -7.17 -4.21
CA LYS A 168 5.46 -5.73 -4.34
C LYS A 168 4.84 -5.13 -3.08
N LEU A 169 4.94 -3.81 -2.99
CA LEU A 169 4.29 -3.01 -1.96
C LEU A 169 3.01 -2.38 -2.52
N TYR A 170 1.93 -2.55 -1.78
CA TYR A 170 0.62 -2.01 -2.11
C TYR A 170 0.14 -1.03 -1.05
N GLN A 171 -0.68 -0.08 -1.49
CA GLN A 171 -1.46 0.81 -0.65
C GLN A 171 -2.94 0.63 -0.96
N LEU A 172 -3.73 0.34 0.06
CA LEU A 172 -5.17 0.30 0.00
C LEU A 172 -5.71 1.53 0.72
N LYS A 173 -6.37 2.41 -0.01
CA LYS A 173 -7.11 3.53 0.56
C LYS A 173 -8.58 3.16 0.61
N MET A 174 -9.11 3.05 1.82
CA MET A 174 -10.48 2.67 2.09
C MET A 174 -11.28 3.92 2.47
N VAL A 175 -12.32 4.22 1.71
CA VAL A 175 -13.33 5.22 2.05
C VAL A 175 -14.54 4.49 2.62
N ILE A 176 -14.86 4.78 3.86
CA ILE A 176 -15.92 4.14 4.62
C ILE A 176 -17.16 5.02 4.52
N LYS A 177 -18.30 4.43 4.17
CA LYS A 177 -19.57 5.13 3.94
C LYS A 177 -20.69 4.48 4.75
N ASN A 178 -21.67 5.29 5.11
CA ASN A 178 -22.89 4.79 5.73
C ASN A 178 -23.80 4.22 4.65
N GLY A 179 -24.09 2.93 4.72
CA GLY A 179 -25.03 2.25 3.84
C GLY A 179 -26.48 2.26 4.33
N ASP A 180 -26.75 2.82 5.52
CA ASP A 180 -28.09 2.90 6.11
C ASP A 180 -28.99 3.83 5.29
N ARG A 181 -29.59 3.25 4.25
CA ARG A 181 -30.51 3.95 3.36
C ARG A 181 -31.87 4.13 4.03
N PRO A 182 -32.38 5.38 4.15
CA PRO A 182 -33.74 5.61 4.58
C PRO A 182 -34.74 4.94 3.63
N LYS A 183 -35.75 4.26 4.16
CA LYS A 183 -36.77 3.55 3.35
C LYS A 183 -37.50 4.45 2.35
N SER A 184 -37.55 5.76 2.60
CA SER A 184 -38.17 6.76 1.72
C SER A 184 -37.32 7.13 0.50
N VAL A 185 -36.02 6.82 0.50
CA VAL A 185 -35.08 7.19 -0.57
C VAL A 185 -34.89 5.99 -1.50
N ARG A 186 -35.04 6.19 -2.81
CA ARG A 186 -34.81 5.13 -3.80
C ARG A 186 -33.33 4.81 -3.86
N LEU A 187 -32.99 3.56 -4.20
CA LEU A 187 -31.59 3.13 -4.29
C LEU A 187 -30.80 3.98 -5.29
N ALA A 188 -31.39 4.30 -6.44
CA ALA A 188 -30.74 5.11 -7.48
C ALA A 188 -30.51 6.58 -7.07
N ASP A 189 -31.23 7.07 -6.05
CA ASP A 189 -31.13 8.45 -5.57
C ASP A 189 -30.31 8.53 -4.26
N TYR A 190 -29.88 7.38 -3.74
CA TYR A 190 -29.14 7.30 -2.49
C TYR A 190 -27.65 7.49 -2.74
N VAL A 191 -27.09 8.55 -2.17
CA VAL A 191 -25.65 8.79 -2.12
C VAL A 191 -25.19 8.50 -0.69
N PRO A 192 -24.48 7.38 -0.45
CA PRO A 192 -24.00 7.02 0.88
C PRO A 192 -23.10 8.13 1.46
N PRO A 193 -23.41 8.69 2.64
CA PRO A 193 -22.57 9.72 3.24
C PRO A 193 -21.25 9.11 3.73
N LEU A 194 -20.16 9.87 3.56
CA LEU A 194 -18.82 9.46 3.95
C LEU A 194 -18.70 9.48 5.49
N LEU A 195 -18.20 8.40 6.06
CA LEU A 195 -17.98 8.24 7.50
C LEU A 195 -16.51 8.43 7.87
N GLY A 196 -15.60 7.82 7.11
CA GLY A 196 -14.20 7.73 7.52
C GLY A 196 -13.28 7.36 6.36
N CYS A 197 -11.99 7.55 6.56
CA CYS A 197 -10.97 7.20 5.57
C CYS A 197 -9.74 6.64 6.27
N ALA A 198 -9.29 5.48 5.82
CA ALA A 198 -8.11 4.81 6.33
C ALA A 198 -7.25 4.30 5.17
N VAL A 199 -5.94 4.39 5.33
CA VAL A 199 -4.97 3.85 4.39
C VAL A 199 -4.16 2.77 5.08
N ILE A 200 -3.99 1.65 4.39
CA ILE A 200 -3.08 0.57 4.77
C ILE A 200 -2.02 0.45 3.68
N GLN A 201 -0.77 0.28 4.08
CA GLN A 201 0.35 -0.05 3.21
C GLN A 201 0.95 -1.37 3.67
N ALA A 202 1.09 -2.31 2.75
CA ALA A 202 1.63 -3.63 3.05
C ALA A 202 2.35 -4.24 1.84
N ALA A 203 3.48 -4.88 2.13
CA ALA A 203 4.17 -5.75 1.20
C ALA A 203 3.45 -7.10 1.13
N LEU A 204 3.41 -7.68 -0.07
CA LEU A 204 2.77 -8.96 -0.32
C LEU A 204 3.80 -10.06 -0.59
N LEU A 205 3.48 -11.30 -0.18
CA LEU A 205 4.19 -12.53 -0.47
C LEU A 205 3.37 -13.42 -1.41
#